data_AF-A0A950F7F4-F1
#
_entry.id   AF-A0A950F7F4-F1
#
_cell.length_a   1.000
_cell.length_b   1.000
_cell.length_c   1.000
_cell.angle_alpha   90.00
_cell.angle_beta   90.00
_cell.angle_gamma   90.00
#
_symmetry.space_group_name_H-M   'P 1'
#
loop_
_entity.id
_entity.type
_entity.pdbx_description
1 polymer ?
#
loop_
_entity_poly.entity_id
_entity_poly.type
_entity_poly.pdbx_seq_one_letter_code
_entity_poly.pdbx_strand_id
1 'polypeptide(L)'
;MSPEQSGRAGRAWPIVLIVVILALTTCCVAIMNRRSAEAGVETSADADWPMVLLQHLAFFVMVGLFAWHQRRVLVFLIKLAGCNWVIGSEIMLLLAIVYGAFGGFGVPELFWDDSTMTVGVAGFSAMLFLELAWCAIYLADYSRPTRSQHRRLEWNRLEPFVVVSGLPRLLRMPTQNVSPLWQLGWFLAIACLPGLFLLALPAFLPAVRPSSDPRVVEWTWLAGLILGVMVPPILLVTRPISFFVRQLRKGFGKPMAPDRSGAVFHPRVLLWLLGSVYVAALIADRFQPKWVVPAALLCLLLAMIAVAVAYFLSFRSRTAQVWTALLVLTTILLNGIQTYDTCYRGLAPYYPPDPLHRLIRLPSPFSSSDSNTPVKLVDYQEKKDVNRAGREAAVQKRTAILDAWKNSVGRQTGPGDPASARPILVAIAAAGGGLRAGVWTAAVLDAIGNAVPEFPKHVRYVTGASGGMVGAALFVTSRLRAPAAGGLPGTPPAVGGLANRLSNDYLSSITRQYMLRDLPFAIFPWR
;
A
#
# COMPACT_ATOMS: atom_id res chain seq x y z
N MET A 1 -42.68 17.79 27.52
CA MET A 1 -41.24 17.92 27.20
C MET A 1 -40.66 18.95 28.15
N SER A 2 -39.63 18.61 28.94
CA SER A 2 -38.99 19.59 29.84
C SER A 2 -38.27 20.66 29.01
N PRO A 3 -38.10 21.90 29.51
CA PRO A 3 -37.33 22.95 28.84
C PRO A 3 -35.87 22.54 28.51
N GLU A 4 -35.33 21.49 29.12
CA GLU A 4 -34.04 20.89 28.70
C GLU A 4 -34.10 20.10 27.39
N GLN A 5 -35.28 19.62 26.97
CA GLN A 5 -35.44 18.88 25.72
C GLN A 5 -35.55 19.80 24.50
N SER A 6 -36.08 21.02 24.64
CA SER A 6 -36.15 21.99 23.53
C SER A 6 -34.77 22.53 23.14
N GLY A 7 -33.85 22.71 24.11
CA GLY A 7 -32.47 23.13 23.85
C GLY A 7 -31.59 22.11 23.11
N ARG A 8 -32.04 20.85 22.96
CA ARG A 8 -31.26 19.80 22.27
C ARG A 8 -31.53 19.70 20.77
N ALA A 9 -32.67 20.21 20.28
CA ALA A 9 -32.97 20.22 18.84
C ALA A 9 -32.01 21.13 18.04
N GLY A 10 -31.48 22.18 18.67
CA GLY A 10 -30.52 23.11 18.08
C GLY A 10 -29.09 22.59 17.87
N ARG A 11 -28.82 21.27 17.98
CA ARG A 11 -27.45 20.72 17.82
C ARG A 11 -27.17 19.99 16.51
N ALA A 12 -28.19 19.74 15.68
CA ALA A 12 -28.00 19.02 14.41
C ALA A 12 -27.54 19.92 13.25
N TRP A 13 -27.68 21.25 13.38
CA TRP A 13 -27.36 22.18 12.30
C TRP A 13 -25.92 22.11 11.76
N PRO A 14 -24.86 21.81 12.54
CA PRO A 14 -23.51 21.73 11.98
C PRO A 14 -23.37 20.58 10.98
N ILE A 15 -24.05 19.45 11.24
CA ILE A 15 -24.06 18.30 10.32
C ILE A 15 -24.81 18.67 9.04
N VAL A 16 -25.98 19.32 9.15
CA VAL A 16 -26.74 19.79 7.99
C VAL A 16 -25.90 20.77 7.17
N LEU A 17 -25.21 21.71 7.83
CA LEU A 17 -24.34 22.66 7.15
C LEU A 17 -23.16 21.98 6.45
N ILE A 18 -22.53 20.98 7.07
CA ILE A 18 -21.47 20.17 6.43
C ILE A 18 -22.00 19.50 5.17
N VAL A 19 -23.18 18.86 5.23
CA VAL A 19 -23.80 18.20 4.07
C VAL A 19 -24.11 19.20 2.96
N VAL A 20 -24.62 20.39 3.31
CA VAL A 20 -24.90 21.46 2.35
C VAL A 20 -23.61 21.97 1.69
N ILE A 21 -22.56 22.23 2.46
CA ILE A 21 -21.24 22.65 1.93
C ILE A 21 -20.71 21.58 0.99
N LEU A 22 -20.73 20.31 1.41
CA LEU A 22 -20.26 19.19 0.60
C LEU A 22 -21.02 19.08 -0.73
N ALA A 23 -22.35 19.16 -0.70
CA ALA A 23 -23.18 19.07 -1.89
C ALA A 23 -22.95 20.25 -2.85
N LEU A 24 -22.86 21.47 -2.32
CA LEU A 24 -22.59 22.68 -3.11
C LEU A 24 -21.20 22.63 -3.74
N THR A 25 -20.16 22.29 -2.98
CA THR A 25 -18.79 22.18 -3.51
C THR A 25 -18.71 21.10 -4.58
N THR A 26 -19.30 19.92 -4.35
CA THR A 26 -19.33 18.81 -5.33
C THR A 26 -20.06 19.23 -6.62
N CYS A 27 -21.19 19.93 -6.50
CA CYS A 27 -21.96 20.44 -7.64
C CYS A 27 -21.16 21.47 -8.44
N CYS A 28 -20.50 22.42 -7.77
CA CYS A 28 -19.64 23.42 -8.42
C CYS A 28 -18.50 22.75 -9.22
N VAL A 29 -17.84 21.74 -8.64
CA VAL A 29 -16.78 20.98 -9.33
C VAL A 29 -17.33 20.25 -10.56
N ALA A 30 -18.49 19.59 -10.44
CA ALA A 30 -19.11 18.90 -11.56
C ALA A 30 -19.49 19.84 -12.70
N ILE A 31 -20.06 21.01 -12.39
CA ILE A 31 -20.43 22.02 -13.39
C ILE A 31 -19.19 22.55 -14.11
N MET A 32 -18.10 22.82 -13.38
CA MET A 32 -16.87 23.32 -13.99
C MET A 32 -16.17 22.26 -14.85
N ASN A 33 -16.04 21.02 -14.36
CA ASN A 33 -15.47 19.93 -15.17
C ASN A 33 -16.26 19.74 -16.48
N ARG A 34 -17.58 19.87 -16.43
CA ARG A 34 -18.43 19.83 -17.62
C ARG A 34 -18.16 21.00 -18.57
N ARG A 35 -18.03 22.23 -18.06
CA ARG A 35 -17.70 23.40 -18.88
C ARG A 35 -16.32 23.30 -19.53
N SER A 36 -15.31 22.82 -18.80
CA SER A 36 -13.97 22.60 -19.35
C SER A 36 -13.99 21.54 -20.45
N ALA A 37 -14.74 20.46 -20.25
CA ALA A 37 -14.93 19.42 -21.27
C ALA A 37 -15.65 19.94 -22.53
N GLU A 38 -16.69 20.79 -22.37
CA GLU A 38 -17.41 21.41 -23.48
C GLU A 38 -16.56 22.44 -24.23
N ALA A 39 -15.65 23.14 -23.55
CA ALA A 39 -14.80 24.16 -24.15
C ALA A 39 -13.63 23.58 -24.96
N GLY A 40 -13.30 22.29 -24.80
CA GLY A 40 -12.13 21.66 -25.45
C GLY A 40 -10.79 22.30 -25.06
N VAL A 41 -10.77 23.13 -24.01
CA VAL A 41 -9.57 23.78 -23.51
C VAL A 41 -8.86 22.76 -22.63
N GLU A 42 -7.67 22.32 -23.04
CA GLU A 42 -6.74 21.66 -22.13
C GLU A 42 -6.50 22.62 -20.96
N THR A 43 -7.01 22.26 -19.79
CA THR A 43 -6.93 23.08 -18.58
C THR A 43 -5.45 23.27 -18.23
N SER A 44 -4.93 24.47 -18.48
CA SER A 44 -3.62 24.84 -17.95
C SER A 44 -3.71 24.82 -16.42
N ALA A 45 -2.67 24.31 -15.77
CA ALA A 45 -2.63 24.18 -14.31
C ALA A 45 -2.93 25.52 -13.56
N ASP A 46 -2.70 26.65 -14.22
CA ASP A 46 -2.97 27.98 -13.69
C ASP A 46 -4.47 28.35 -13.66
N ALA A 47 -5.30 27.76 -14.53
CA ALA A 47 -6.73 28.05 -14.60
C ALA A 47 -7.53 27.45 -13.42
N ASP A 48 -6.99 26.43 -12.74
CA ASP A 48 -7.70 25.67 -11.71
C ASP A 48 -7.52 26.22 -10.29
N TRP A 49 -6.64 27.22 -10.09
CA TRP A 49 -6.30 27.73 -8.76
C TRP A 49 -7.52 28.21 -7.92
N PRO A 50 -8.51 28.94 -8.48
CA PRO A 50 -9.69 29.35 -7.72
C PRO A 50 -10.52 28.16 -7.22
N MET A 51 -10.59 27.09 -8.00
CA MET A 51 -11.31 25.87 -7.63
C MET A 51 -10.58 25.11 -6.52
N VAL A 52 -9.26 24.97 -6.67
CA VAL A 52 -8.42 24.37 -5.64
C VAL A 52 -8.59 25.12 -4.32
N LEU A 53 -8.53 26.46 -4.34
CA LEU A 53 -8.74 27.29 -3.15
C LEU A 53 -10.14 27.09 -2.55
N LEU A 54 -11.20 27.07 -3.36
CA LEU A 54 -12.57 26.86 -2.89
C LEU A 54 -12.72 25.52 -2.16
N GLN A 55 -12.17 24.45 -2.72
CA GLN A 55 -12.23 23.13 -2.10
C GLN A 55 -11.42 23.05 -0.81
N HIS A 56 -10.25 23.68 -0.74
CA HIS A 56 -9.48 23.78 0.49
C HIS A 56 -10.22 24.59 1.57
N LEU A 57 -10.86 25.70 1.20
CA LEU A 57 -11.69 26.46 2.13
C LEU A 57 -12.87 25.63 2.64
N ALA A 58 -13.58 24.94 1.74
CA ALA A 58 -14.66 24.03 2.12
C ALA A 58 -14.18 22.93 3.07
N PHE A 59 -13.01 22.34 2.80
CA PHE A 59 -12.36 21.38 3.68
C PHE A 59 -12.15 21.93 5.10
N PHE A 60 -11.49 23.08 5.24
CA PHE A 60 -11.22 23.67 6.56
C PHE A 60 -12.49 24.05 7.31
N VAL A 61 -13.50 24.60 6.62
CA VAL A 61 -14.79 24.93 7.23
C VAL A 61 -15.50 23.67 7.71
N MET A 62 -15.57 22.61 6.90
CA MET A 62 -16.21 21.36 7.28
C MET A 62 -15.51 20.68 8.46
N VAL A 63 -14.16 20.62 8.43
CA VAL A 63 -13.37 20.07 9.55
C VAL A 63 -13.56 20.90 10.81
N GLY A 64 -13.57 22.23 10.71
CA GLY A 64 -13.81 23.14 11.84
C GLY A 64 -15.20 22.97 12.46
N LEU A 65 -16.25 22.93 11.63
CA LEU A 65 -17.63 22.69 12.06
C LEU A 65 -17.78 21.32 12.72
N PHE A 66 -17.20 20.28 12.12
CA PHE A 66 -17.22 18.93 12.65
C PHE A 66 -16.47 18.85 13.98
N ALA A 67 -15.28 19.45 14.07
CA ALA A 67 -14.47 19.47 15.28
C ALA A 67 -15.15 20.24 16.41
N TRP A 68 -15.83 21.34 16.10
CA TRP A 68 -16.62 22.08 17.07
C TRP A 68 -17.83 21.26 17.55
N HIS A 69 -18.57 20.63 16.63
CA HIS A 69 -19.71 19.76 16.95
C HIS A 69 -19.29 18.56 17.81
N GLN A 70 -18.17 17.93 17.49
CA GLN A 70 -17.63 16.75 18.19
C GLN A 70 -16.56 17.10 19.26
N ARG A 71 -16.44 18.36 19.68
CA ARG A 71 -15.33 18.83 20.54
C ARG A 71 -15.11 17.97 21.79
N ARG A 72 -16.20 17.59 22.48
CA ARG A 72 -16.12 16.77 23.70
C ARG A 72 -15.61 15.36 23.41
N VAL A 73 -16.09 14.75 22.33
CA VAL A 73 -15.66 13.43 21.86
C VAL A 73 -14.20 13.48 21.42
N LEU A 74 -13.82 14.48 20.61
CA LEU A 74 -12.45 14.66 20.15
C LEU A 74 -11.46 14.86 21.30
N VAL A 75 -11.76 15.71 22.28
CA VAL A 75 -10.88 15.90 23.45
C VAL A 75 -10.71 14.59 24.22
N PHE A 76 -11.77 13.81 24.36
CA PHE A 76 -11.72 12.49 24.99
C PHE A 76 -10.83 11.51 24.19
N LEU A 77 -11.05 11.40 22.88
CA LEU A 77 -10.29 10.52 21.99
C LEU A 77 -8.82 10.93 21.90
N ILE A 78 -8.51 12.23 21.85
CA ILE A 78 -7.13 12.73 21.86
C ILE A 78 -6.43 12.36 23.17
N LYS A 79 -7.09 12.53 24.33
CA LYS A 79 -6.52 12.07 25.61
C LYS A 79 -6.27 10.57 25.60
N LEU A 80 -7.19 9.79 25.06
CA LEU A 80 -7.10 8.34 25.01
C LEU A 80 -5.98 7.86 24.06
N ALA A 81 -5.88 8.47 22.89
CA ALA A 81 -4.80 8.25 21.92
C ALA A 81 -3.45 8.70 22.50
N GLY A 82 -3.38 9.82 23.22
CA GLY A 82 -2.16 10.25 23.91
C GLY A 82 -1.71 9.30 25.02
N CYS A 83 -2.64 8.66 25.72
CA CYS A 83 -2.31 7.59 26.69
C CYS A 83 -1.80 6.31 26.02
N ASN A 84 -2.05 6.14 24.72
CA ASN A 84 -1.62 5.02 23.88
C ASN A 84 -0.89 5.56 22.65
N TRP A 85 0.10 6.43 22.88
CA TRP A 85 0.70 7.30 21.88
C TRP A 85 1.17 6.59 20.60
N VAL A 86 1.64 5.33 20.71
CA VAL A 86 2.03 4.52 19.54
C VAL A 86 0.84 4.29 18.62
N ILE A 87 -0.27 3.76 19.13
CA ILE A 87 -1.48 3.51 18.33
C ILE A 87 -2.07 4.84 17.83
N GLY A 88 -2.05 5.87 18.68
CA GLY A 88 -2.46 7.22 18.27
C GLY A 88 -1.64 7.76 17.10
N SER A 89 -0.32 7.53 17.10
CA SER A 89 0.57 7.95 16.02
C SER A 89 0.34 7.17 14.72
N GLU A 90 -0.03 5.89 14.79
CA GLU A 90 -0.38 5.10 13.61
C GLU A 90 -1.68 5.60 12.95
N ILE A 91 -2.68 5.99 13.75
CA ILE A 91 -3.91 6.61 13.22
C ILE A 91 -3.57 7.92 12.52
N MET A 92 -2.73 8.77 13.12
CA MET A 92 -2.27 10.01 12.49
C MET A 92 -1.45 9.74 11.23
N LEU A 93 -0.61 8.70 11.23
CA LEU A 93 0.20 8.30 10.09
C LEU A 93 -0.69 7.87 8.91
N LEU A 94 -1.71 7.04 9.14
CA LEU A 94 -2.66 6.65 8.09
C LEU A 94 -3.35 7.89 7.52
N LEU A 95 -3.88 8.78 8.38
CA LEU A 95 -4.53 10.01 7.93
C LEU A 95 -3.56 10.87 7.11
N ALA A 96 -2.32 11.05 7.58
CA ALA A 96 -1.32 11.81 6.86
C ALA A 96 -1.08 11.22 5.45
N ILE A 97 -0.91 9.90 5.34
CA ILE A 97 -0.70 9.22 4.04
C ILE A 97 -1.90 9.43 3.10
N VAL A 98 -3.13 9.22 3.58
CA VAL A 98 -4.34 9.37 2.77
C VAL A 98 -4.49 10.80 2.24
N TYR A 99 -4.05 11.79 3.01
CA TYR A 99 -4.06 13.22 2.66
C TYR A 99 -2.83 13.70 1.89
N GLY A 100 -2.01 12.80 1.34
CA GLY A 100 -0.91 13.20 0.47
C GLY A 100 0.42 13.47 1.19
N ALA A 101 0.51 13.32 2.52
CA ALA A 101 1.80 13.31 3.17
C ALA A 101 2.64 12.17 2.58
N PHE A 102 3.95 12.37 2.46
CA PHE A 102 4.85 11.45 1.77
C PHE A 102 4.58 11.32 0.25
N GLY A 103 3.92 12.31 -0.37
CA GLY A 103 3.75 12.37 -1.82
C GLY A 103 5.06 12.27 -2.59
N GLY A 104 6.16 12.82 -2.07
CA GLY A 104 7.50 12.65 -2.64
C GLY A 104 8.01 11.20 -2.70
N PHE A 105 7.36 10.27 -1.99
CA PHE A 105 7.65 8.83 -1.99
C PHE A 105 6.57 8.00 -2.71
N GLY A 106 5.53 8.62 -3.27
CA GLY A 106 4.42 7.94 -3.93
C GLY A 106 3.56 7.05 -3.02
N VAL A 107 3.64 7.20 -1.70
CA VAL A 107 2.81 6.41 -0.75
C VAL A 107 1.31 6.72 -0.88
N PRO A 108 0.89 7.99 -1.04
CA PRO A 108 -0.52 8.31 -1.20
C PRO A 108 -1.13 7.71 -2.48
N GLU A 109 -0.34 7.58 -3.54
CA GLU A 109 -0.75 6.98 -4.82
C GLU A 109 -1.22 5.53 -4.63
N LEU A 110 -0.70 4.81 -3.61
CA LEU A 110 -1.17 3.46 -3.26
C LEU A 110 -2.66 3.40 -2.90
N PHE A 111 -3.23 4.51 -2.42
CA PHE A 111 -4.63 4.59 -2.01
C PHE A 111 -5.54 5.11 -3.13
N TRP A 112 -5.00 5.89 -4.06
CA TRP A 112 -5.79 6.72 -4.97
C TRP A 112 -5.53 6.48 -6.46
N ASP A 113 -4.34 6.03 -6.86
CA ASP A 113 -3.89 6.06 -8.26
C ASP A 113 -3.93 4.69 -8.96
N ASP A 114 -4.79 3.79 -8.48
CA ASP A 114 -4.89 2.43 -8.97
C ASP A 114 -6.32 2.14 -9.47
N SER A 115 -6.57 0.93 -9.98
CA SER A 115 -7.87 0.50 -10.46
C SER A 115 -9.03 0.81 -9.49
N THR A 116 -10.24 0.94 -10.01
CA THR A 116 -11.45 1.16 -9.21
C THR A 116 -11.60 0.16 -8.06
N MET A 117 -11.24 -1.11 -8.29
CA MET A 117 -11.28 -2.16 -7.28
C MET A 117 -10.24 -1.95 -6.18
N THR A 118 -9.02 -1.56 -6.53
CA THR A 118 -7.91 -1.40 -5.57
C THR A 118 -8.12 -0.19 -4.68
N VAL A 119 -8.66 0.92 -5.21
CA VAL A 119 -9.12 2.08 -4.41
C VAL A 119 -10.20 1.67 -3.40
N GLY A 120 -11.16 0.84 -3.82
CA GLY A 120 -12.18 0.33 -2.90
C GLY A 120 -11.62 -0.57 -1.80
N VAL A 121 -10.69 -1.46 -2.13
CA VAL A 121 -10.01 -2.32 -1.14
C VAL A 121 -9.11 -1.50 -0.21
N ALA A 122 -8.48 -0.44 -0.70
CA ALA A 122 -7.70 0.50 0.12
C ALA A 122 -8.60 1.23 1.13
N GLY A 123 -9.76 1.74 0.69
CA GLY A 123 -10.75 2.35 1.58
C GLY A 123 -11.27 1.38 2.64
N PHE A 124 -11.61 0.15 2.24
CA PHE A 124 -12.00 -0.92 3.16
C PHE A 124 -10.93 -1.17 4.23
N SER A 125 -9.68 -1.31 3.81
CA SER A 125 -8.57 -1.65 4.70
C SER A 125 -8.20 -0.50 5.63
N ALA A 126 -8.28 0.75 5.16
CA ALA A 126 -8.07 1.95 5.97
C ALA A 126 -9.12 2.06 7.10
N MET A 127 -10.39 1.82 6.78
CA MET A 127 -11.44 1.81 7.79
C MET A 127 -11.28 0.65 8.78
N LEU A 128 -11.00 -0.56 8.28
CA LEU A 128 -10.80 -1.73 9.13
C LEU A 128 -9.62 -1.54 10.08
N PHE A 129 -8.52 -0.94 9.60
CA PHE A 129 -7.40 -0.56 10.46
C PHE A 129 -7.84 0.41 11.56
N LEU A 130 -8.58 1.48 11.22
CA LEU A 130 -9.02 2.48 12.19
C LEU A 130 -9.84 1.83 13.31
N GLU A 131 -10.75 0.92 12.97
CA GLU A 131 -11.56 0.17 13.95
C GLU A 131 -10.71 -0.76 14.80
N LEU A 132 -9.76 -1.48 14.20
CA LEU A 132 -8.84 -2.36 14.91
C LEU A 132 -7.91 -1.58 15.85
N ALA A 133 -7.46 -0.39 15.46
CA ALA A 133 -6.65 0.50 16.29
C ALA A 133 -7.43 0.98 17.52
N TRP A 134 -8.68 1.43 17.34
CA TRP A 134 -9.54 1.80 18.47
C TRP A 134 -9.91 0.60 19.34
N CYS A 135 -10.16 -0.58 18.74
CA CYS A 135 -10.38 -1.82 19.47
C CYS A 135 -9.15 -2.18 20.32
N ALA A 136 -7.95 -2.06 19.76
CA ALA A 136 -6.70 -2.28 20.46
C ALA A 136 -6.53 -1.31 21.66
N ILE A 137 -6.83 -0.02 21.48
CA ILE A 137 -6.84 0.97 22.57
C ILE A 137 -7.84 0.58 23.67
N TYR A 138 -9.06 0.18 23.30
CA TYR A 138 -10.08 -0.24 24.25
C TYR A 138 -9.63 -1.46 25.04
N LEU A 139 -9.11 -2.49 24.37
CA LEU A 139 -8.61 -3.71 24.99
C LEU A 139 -7.39 -3.44 25.89
N ALA A 140 -6.50 -2.55 25.47
CA ALA A 140 -5.33 -2.14 26.26
C ALA A 140 -5.74 -1.46 27.56
N ASP A 141 -6.80 -0.64 27.56
CA ASP A 141 -7.29 0.00 28.78
C ASP A 141 -8.13 -0.94 29.65
N TYR A 142 -9.00 -1.75 29.05
CA TYR A 142 -9.86 -2.71 29.74
C TYR A 142 -9.06 -3.76 30.53
N SER A 143 -7.92 -4.18 30.00
CA SER A 143 -7.06 -5.21 30.58
C SER A 143 -6.14 -4.71 31.71
N ARG A 144 -6.05 -3.40 31.97
CA ARG A 144 -5.17 -2.86 33.03
C ARG A 144 -5.60 -3.35 34.42
N PRO A 145 -4.65 -3.76 35.29
CA PRO A 145 -4.94 -4.26 36.63
C PRO A 145 -5.74 -3.26 37.49
N THR A 146 -6.60 -3.80 38.36
CA THR A 146 -7.58 -3.09 39.20
C THR A 146 -7.00 -1.99 40.11
N ARG A 147 -5.68 -1.95 40.36
CA ARG A 147 -5.07 -0.91 41.22
C ARG A 147 -5.26 0.52 40.70
N SER A 148 -5.65 0.70 39.43
CA SER A 148 -6.07 1.99 38.87
C SER A 148 -7.55 1.99 38.45
N GLN A 149 -8.45 1.52 39.32
CA GLN A 149 -9.90 1.48 39.05
C GLN A 149 -10.44 2.83 38.55
N HIS A 150 -9.87 3.93 39.03
CA HIS A 150 -10.18 5.30 38.60
C HIS A 150 -9.76 5.65 37.16
N ARG A 151 -9.12 4.76 36.39
CA ARG A 151 -8.72 5.02 35.00
C ARG A 151 -9.40 4.14 33.96
N ARG A 152 -10.17 3.13 34.36
CA ARG A 152 -10.84 2.26 33.39
C ARG A 152 -11.84 3.05 32.55
N LEU A 153 -11.88 2.75 31.26
CA LEU A 153 -12.97 3.01 30.32
C LEU A 153 -14.25 2.27 30.78
N GLU A 154 -14.79 2.67 31.92
CA GLU A 154 -16.09 2.21 32.38
C GLU A 154 -17.19 2.83 31.53
N TRP A 155 -18.27 2.07 31.28
CA TRP A 155 -19.42 2.55 30.54
C TRP A 155 -19.96 3.87 31.09
N ASN A 156 -19.94 4.07 32.42
CA ASN A 156 -20.35 5.30 33.09
C ASN A 156 -19.60 6.54 32.60
N ARG A 157 -18.36 6.39 32.11
CA ARG A 157 -17.58 7.48 31.52
C ARG A 157 -17.88 7.68 30.05
N LEU A 158 -18.18 6.59 29.33
CA LEU A 158 -18.43 6.61 27.89
C LEU A 158 -19.86 7.06 27.55
N GLU A 159 -20.85 6.63 28.34
CA GLU A 159 -22.27 6.87 28.14
C GLU A 159 -22.60 8.36 27.93
N PRO A 160 -22.06 9.33 28.70
CA PRO A 160 -22.31 10.74 28.44
C PRO A 160 -21.86 11.18 27.04
N PHE A 161 -20.74 10.66 26.52
CA PHE A 161 -20.28 10.97 25.17
C PHE A 161 -21.15 10.27 24.11
N VAL A 162 -21.58 9.04 24.37
CA VAL A 162 -22.52 8.28 23.53
C VAL A 162 -23.84 9.03 23.37
N VAL A 163 -24.43 9.45 24.48
CA VAL A 163 -25.69 10.22 24.49
C VAL A 163 -25.50 11.58 23.82
N VAL A 164 -24.38 12.27 24.07
CA VAL A 164 -24.08 13.58 23.45
C VAL A 164 -23.87 13.48 21.94
N SER A 165 -23.34 12.35 21.44
CA SER A 165 -23.14 12.13 20.00
C SER A 165 -24.46 12.11 19.20
N GLY A 166 -25.60 11.85 19.85
CA GLY A 166 -26.91 11.73 19.20
C GLY A 166 -27.14 10.41 18.46
N LEU A 167 -26.10 9.56 18.29
CA LEU A 167 -26.21 8.26 17.62
C LEU A 167 -27.26 7.32 18.24
N PRO A 168 -27.40 7.18 19.56
CA PRO A 168 -28.42 6.30 20.15
C PRO A 168 -29.84 6.68 19.75
N ARG A 169 -30.11 7.99 19.65
CA ARG A 169 -31.42 8.50 19.24
C ARG A 169 -31.67 8.25 17.76
N LEU A 170 -30.64 8.41 16.92
CA LEU A 170 -30.72 8.13 15.49
C LEU A 170 -30.97 6.64 15.21
N LEU A 171 -30.25 5.75 15.92
CA LEU A 171 -30.32 4.31 15.75
C LEU A 171 -31.43 3.63 16.57
N ARG A 172 -32.17 4.38 17.39
CA ARG A 172 -33.20 3.87 18.31
C ARG A 172 -32.71 2.73 19.22
N MET A 173 -31.48 2.83 19.70
CA MET A 173 -30.84 1.79 20.51
C MET A 173 -30.77 2.20 22.00
N PRO A 174 -31.00 1.26 22.94
CA PRO A 174 -30.95 1.55 24.37
C PRO A 174 -29.52 1.81 24.87
N THR A 175 -29.36 2.76 25.80
CA THR A 175 -28.08 3.09 26.45
C THR A 175 -27.96 2.54 27.88
N GLN A 176 -29.05 2.03 28.45
CA GLN A 176 -29.08 1.46 29.79
C GLN A 176 -28.86 -0.06 29.77
N ASN A 177 -28.19 -0.60 30.78
CA ASN A 177 -27.94 -2.04 30.97
C ASN A 177 -27.31 -2.73 29.75
N VAL A 178 -26.45 -2.00 29.03
CA VAL A 178 -25.83 -2.45 27.80
C VAL A 178 -24.78 -3.52 28.13
N SER A 179 -24.87 -4.68 27.48
CA SER A 179 -23.88 -5.75 27.65
C SER A 179 -22.47 -5.28 27.25
N PRO A 180 -21.38 -5.84 27.79
CA PRO A 180 -20.01 -5.43 27.44
C PRO A 180 -19.71 -5.44 25.93
N LEU A 181 -20.29 -6.37 25.17
CA LEU A 181 -20.15 -6.42 23.71
C LEU A 181 -20.78 -5.21 23.02
N TRP A 182 -21.96 -4.83 23.47
CA TRP A 182 -22.65 -3.63 22.97
C TRP A 182 -21.95 -2.34 23.44
N GLN A 183 -21.33 -2.33 24.61
CA GLN A 183 -20.49 -1.22 25.06
C GLN A 183 -19.29 -1.01 24.13
N LEU A 184 -18.61 -2.10 23.74
CA LEU A 184 -17.54 -2.07 22.74
C LEU A 184 -18.06 -1.56 21.39
N GLY A 185 -19.20 -2.05 20.92
CA GLY A 185 -19.82 -1.59 19.67
C GLY A 185 -20.08 -0.08 19.69
N TRP A 186 -20.64 0.45 20.78
CA TRP A 186 -20.84 1.88 20.97
C TRP A 186 -19.53 2.67 21.01
N PHE A 187 -18.54 2.17 21.73
CA PHE A 187 -17.22 2.78 21.77
C PHE A 187 -16.63 2.90 20.38
N LEU A 188 -16.61 1.81 19.59
CA LEU A 188 -16.07 1.79 18.25
C LEU A 188 -16.82 2.75 17.33
N ALA A 189 -18.16 2.75 17.37
CA ALA A 189 -18.97 3.65 16.55
C ALA A 189 -18.62 5.12 16.79
N ILE A 190 -18.41 5.52 18.05
CA ILE A 190 -18.09 6.91 18.42
C ILE A 190 -16.63 7.25 18.12
N ALA A 191 -15.72 6.33 18.46
CA ALA A 191 -14.29 6.53 18.29
C ALA A 191 -13.89 6.61 16.82
N CYS A 192 -14.56 5.84 15.95
CA CYS A 192 -14.28 5.82 14.52
C CYS A 192 -14.96 6.96 13.77
N LEU A 193 -16.03 7.58 14.29
CA LEU A 193 -16.79 8.61 13.56
C LEU A 193 -15.91 9.79 13.09
N PRO A 194 -15.01 10.37 13.92
CA PRO A 194 -14.08 11.39 13.44
C PRO A 194 -13.11 10.90 12.37
N GLY A 195 -12.55 9.70 12.52
CA GLY A 195 -11.62 9.14 11.55
C GLY A 195 -12.32 8.78 10.24
N LEU A 196 -13.54 8.23 10.28
CA LEU A 196 -14.38 7.97 9.12
C LEU A 196 -14.72 9.26 8.38
N PHE A 197 -15.08 10.32 9.10
CA PHE A 197 -15.33 11.64 8.51
C PHE A 197 -14.10 12.15 7.77
N LEU A 198 -12.92 12.11 8.39
CA LEU A 198 -11.66 12.52 7.75
C LEU A 198 -11.30 11.62 6.56
N LEU A 199 -11.42 10.30 6.68
CA LEU A 199 -11.14 9.37 5.58
C LEU A 199 -12.11 9.56 4.40
N ALA A 200 -13.35 10.00 4.64
CA ALA A 200 -14.34 10.20 3.59
C ALA A 200 -14.15 11.51 2.80
N LEU A 201 -13.60 12.56 3.42
CA LEU A 201 -13.49 13.90 2.80
C LEU A 201 -12.73 13.92 1.45
N PRO A 202 -11.56 13.27 1.28
CA PRO A 202 -10.87 13.26 -0.01
C PRO A 202 -11.65 12.58 -1.15
N ALA A 203 -12.68 11.78 -0.82
CA ALA A 203 -13.54 11.18 -1.84
C ALA A 203 -14.46 12.23 -2.50
N PHE A 204 -14.77 13.33 -1.80
CA PHE A 204 -15.65 14.41 -2.27
C PHE A 204 -14.91 15.67 -2.69
N LEU A 205 -13.64 15.81 -2.29
CA LEU A 205 -12.81 16.98 -2.54
C LEU A 205 -11.58 16.58 -3.35
N PRO A 206 -11.67 16.53 -4.70
CA PRO A 206 -10.57 16.11 -5.56
C PRO A 206 -9.27 16.90 -5.34
N ALA A 207 -9.34 18.19 -5.01
CA ALA A 207 -8.17 19.03 -4.75
C ALA A 207 -7.40 18.65 -3.48
N VAL A 208 -8.02 17.90 -2.57
CA VAL A 208 -7.37 17.35 -1.36
C VAL A 208 -6.84 15.94 -1.63
N ARG A 209 -7.28 15.31 -2.73
CA ARG A 209 -6.79 14.01 -3.15
C ARG A 209 -5.44 14.17 -3.87
N PRO A 210 -4.42 13.39 -3.54
CA PRO A 210 -3.12 13.45 -4.20
C PRO A 210 -3.09 12.78 -5.60
N SER A 211 -4.24 12.38 -6.17
CA SER A 211 -4.32 11.74 -7.50
C SER A 211 -4.64 12.76 -8.59
N SER A 212 -4.15 12.51 -9.80
CA SER A 212 -4.44 13.28 -11.00
C SER A 212 -5.83 13.00 -11.62
N ASP A 213 -6.61 12.07 -11.07
CA ASP A 213 -7.91 11.70 -11.66
C ASP A 213 -8.97 12.81 -11.44
N PRO A 214 -9.59 13.34 -12.50
CA PRO A 214 -10.61 14.41 -12.42
C PRO A 214 -11.97 13.93 -11.85
N ARG A 215 -12.10 12.67 -11.41
CA ARG A 215 -13.32 12.15 -10.80
C ARG A 215 -13.79 13.00 -9.61
N VAL A 216 -14.97 13.60 -9.80
CA VAL A 216 -15.64 14.47 -8.81
C VAL A 216 -15.89 13.75 -7.48
N VAL A 217 -16.36 12.49 -7.55
CA VAL A 217 -16.61 11.65 -6.38
C VAL A 217 -16.00 10.26 -6.58
N GLU A 218 -15.19 9.79 -5.62
CA GLU A 218 -14.68 8.41 -5.62
C GLU A 218 -15.61 7.46 -4.87
N TRP A 219 -16.61 6.97 -5.59
CA TRP A 219 -17.60 6.02 -5.05
C TRP A 219 -16.99 4.71 -4.57
N THR A 220 -15.92 4.24 -5.21
CA THR A 220 -15.25 2.99 -4.86
C THR A 220 -14.61 3.08 -3.48
N TRP A 221 -13.91 4.19 -3.19
CA TRP A 221 -13.35 4.48 -1.88
C TRP A 221 -14.45 4.50 -0.80
N LEU A 222 -15.54 5.22 -1.05
CA LEU A 222 -16.68 5.31 -0.13
C LEU A 222 -17.34 3.95 0.12
N ALA A 223 -17.52 3.14 -0.93
CA ALA A 223 -18.03 1.78 -0.80
C ALA A 223 -17.10 0.92 0.06
N GLY A 224 -15.79 1.06 -0.13
CA GLY A 224 -14.77 0.44 0.72
C GLY A 224 -14.93 0.82 2.18
N LEU A 225 -15.00 2.12 2.49
CA LEU A 225 -15.22 2.61 3.86
C LEU A 225 -16.49 2.04 4.49
N ILE A 226 -17.61 2.04 3.75
CA ILE A 226 -18.89 1.51 4.22
C ILE A 226 -18.76 0.01 4.53
N LEU A 227 -18.16 -0.77 3.65
CA LEU A 227 -17.91 -2.19 3.89
C LEU A 227 -17.04 -2.41 5.12
N GLY A 228 -16.02 -1.57 5.33
CA GLY A 228 -15.16 -1.59 6.51
C GLY A 228 -15.94 -1.41 7.81
N VAL A 229 -16.77 -0.35 7.90
CA VAL A 229 -17.62 -0.04 9.07
C VAL A 229 -18.53 -1.22 9.47
N MET A 230 -18.97 -2.02 8.50
CA MET A 230 -19.88 -3.13 8.74
C MET A 230 -19.19 -4.37 9.30
N VAL A 231 -17.86 -4.49 9.20
CA VAL A 231 -17.13 -5.70 9.60
C VAL A 231 -17.22 -5.99 11.11
N PRO A 232 -16.91 -5.07 12.04
CA PRO A 232 -16.97 -5.39 13.46
C PRO A 232 -18.36 -5.76 13.95
N PRO A 233 -19.45 -5.04 13.60
CA PRO A 233 -20.81 -5.47 13.93
C PRO A 233 -21.12 -6.88 13.44
N ILE A 234 -20.74 -7.21 12.19
CA ILE A 234 -20.92 -8.56 11.64
C ILE A 234 -20.13 -9.57 12.46
N LEU A 235 -18.85 -9.33 12.75
CA LEU A 235 -18.01 -10.23 13.55
C LEU A 235 -18.52 -10.41 14.99
N LEU A 236 -19.09 -9.35 15.57
CA LEU A 236 -19.72 -9.38 16.89
C LEU A 236 -20.98 -10.24 16.92
N VAL A 237 -21.80 -10.17 15.86
CA VAL A 237 -23.09 -10.88 15.77
C VAL A 237 -22.91 -12.33 15.33
N THR A 238 -22.11 -12.58 14.29
CA THR A 238 -22.04 -13.89 13.61
C THR A 238 -21.26 -14.94 14.41
N ARG A 239 -20.54 -14.55 15.47
CA ARG A 239 -19.70 -15.43 16.30
C ARG A 239 -18.65 -16.32 15.56
N PRO A 240 -18.16 -16.03 14.34
CA PRO A 240 -17.19 -16.90 13.64
C PRO A 240 -15.86 -16.98 14.41
N ILE A 241 -15.52 -15.90 15.13
CA ILE A 241 -14.37 -15.87 16.04
C ILE A 241 -14.50 -16.96 17.10
N SER A 242 -15.70 -17.19 17.65
CA SER A 242 -15.91 -18.24 18.64
C SER A 242 -15.68 -19.64 18.06
N PHE A 243 -16.04 -19.86 16.80
CA PHE A 243 -15.78 -21.11 16.10
C PHE A 243 -14.28 -21.30 15.86
N PHE A 244 -13.59 -20.28 15.35
CA PHE A 244 -12.16 -20.33 15.10
C PHE A 244 -11.36 -20.54 16.40
N VAL A 245 -11.74 -19.86 17.48
CA VAL A 245 -11.18 -20.05 18.82
C VAL A 245 -11.40 -21.47 19.33
N ARG A 246 -12.59 -22.06 19.11
CA ARG A 246 -12.84 -23.45 19.47
C ARG A 246 -11.93 -24.41 18.69
N GLN A 247 -11.69 -24.16 17.40
CA GLN A 247 -10.80 -25.00 16.60
C GLN A 247 -9.33 -24.87 17.04
N LEU A 248 -8.84 -23.65 17.28
CA LEU A 248 -7.51 -23.44 17.85
C LEU A 248 -7.36 -24.10 19.22
N ARG A 249 -8.38 -24.00 20.08
CA ARG A 249 -8.37 -24.63 21.41
C ARG A 249 -8.25 -26.15 21.32
N LYS A 250 -8.91 -26.79 20.34
CA LYS A 250 -8.75 -28.23 20.08
C LYS A 250 -7.31 -28.59 19.69
N GLY A 251 -6.66 -27.76 18.87
CA GLY A 251 -5.28 -28.00 18.42
C GLY A 251 -4.22 -27.90 19.54
N PHE A 252 -4.41 -27.03 20.53
CA PHE A 252 -3.41 -26.79 21.58
C PHE A 252 -3.52 -27.70 22.82
N GLY A 253 -4.47 -28.65 22.86
CA GLY A 253 -4.53 -29.74 23.84
C GLY A 253 -4.67 -29.38 25.32
N LYS A 254 -4.62 -28.09 25.69
CA LYS A 254 -4.71 -27.65 27.08
C LYS A 254 -6.11 -27.14 27.40
N PRO A 255 -6.83 -27.75 28.38
CA PRO A 255 -8.07 -27.20 28.89
C PRO A 255 -7.76 -25.86 29.57
N MET A 256 -8.01 -24.76 28.87
CA MET A 256 -8.07 -23.45 29.50
C MET A 256 -9.25 -23.46 30.48
N ALA A 257 -9.02 -23.01 31.71
CA ALA A 257 -10.07 -22.84 32.71
C ALA A 257 -11.27 -22.10 32.08
N PRO A 258 -12.52 -22.51 32.38
CA PRO A 258 -13.71 -21.86 31.86
C PRO A 258 -13.64 -20.38 32.18
N ASP A 259 -13.43 -19.58 31.13
CA ASP A 259 -13.20 -18.15 31.24
C ASP A 259 -14.48 -17.50 31.75
N ARG A 260 -14.46 -17.05 33.01
CA ARG A 260 -15.63 -16.44 33.67
C ARG A 260 -16.00 -15.09 33.08
N SER A 261 -15.15 -14.50 32.24
CA SER A 261 -15.50 -13.31 31.49
C SER A 261 -15.90 -13.73 30.08
N GLY A 262 -17.12 -13.41 29.66
CA GLY A 262 -17.58 -13.55 28.27
C GLY A 262 -16.83 -12.64 27.29
N ALA A 263 -15.52 -12.44 27.49
CA ALA A 263 -14.65 -11.61 26.68
C ALA A 263 -14.35 -12.34 25.38
N VAL A 264 -15.24 -12.16 24.41
CA VAL A 264 -15.14 -12.71 23.04
C VAL A 264 -13.85 -12.28 22.33
N PHE A 265 -13.18 -11.21 22.78
CA PHE A 265 -11.97 -10.66 22.17
C PHE A 265 -10.77 -10.75 23.08
N HIS A 266 -10.14 -11.93 23.14
CA HIS A 266 -8.82 -12.04 23.74
C HIS A 266 -7.78 -11.49 22.74
N PRO A 267 -7.00 -10.43 23.06
CA PRO A 267 -6.12 -9.78 22.09
C PRO A 267 -5.08 -10.74 21.47
N ARG A 268 -4.69 -11.79 22.19
CA ARG A 268 -3.90 -12.91 21.63
C ARG A 268 -4.54 -13.53 20.38
N VAL A 269 -5.83 -13.87 20.43
CA VAL A 269 -6.54 -14.50 19.31
C VAL A 269 -6.58 -13.55 18.12
N LEU A 270 -6.86 -12.26 18.38
CA LEU A 270 -6.89 -11.24 17.35
C LEU A 270 -5.52 -11.09 16.67
N LEU A 271 -4.43 -11.08 17.44
CA LEU A 271 -3.07 -11.01 16.90
C LEU A 271 -2.74 -12.23 16.02
N TRP A 272 -3.08 -13.44 16.45
CA TRP A 272 -2.87 -14.65 15.65
C TRP A 272 -3.71 -14.65 14.37
N LEU A 273 -4.96 -14.20 14.44
CA LEU A 273 -5.84 -14.08 13.28
C LEU A 273 -5.24 -13.08 12.27
N LEU A 274 -4.89 -11.87 12.72
CA LEU A 274 -4.30 -10.84 11.87
C LEU A 274 -2.96 -11.29 11.28
N GLY A 275 -2.10 -11.91 12.08
CA GLY A 275 -0.83 -12.49 11.60
C GLY A 275 -1.04 -13.57 10.55
N SER A 276 -2.04 -14.43 10.72
CA SER A 276 -2.37 -15.47 9.74
C SER A 276 -2.89 -14.86 8.43
N VAL A 277 -3.78 -13.86 8.52
CA VAL A 277 -4.28 -13.12 7.35
C VAL A 277 -3.14 -12.40 6.63
N TYR A 278 -2.21 -11.80 7.38
CA TYR A 278 -1.05 -11.11 6.80
C TYR A 278 -0.12 -12.07 6.08
N VAL A 279 0.24 -13.20 6.71
CA VAL A 279 1.05 -14.25 6.06
C VAL A 279 0.35 -14.81 4.83
N ALA A 280 -0.96 -15.09 4.91
CA ALA A 280 -1.74 -15.54 3.76
C ALA A 280 -1.75 -14.49 2.63
N ALA A 281 -1.85 -13.20 2.97
CA ALA A 281 -1.78 -12.12 2.00
C ALA A 281 -0.38 -12.01 1.36
N LEU A 282 0.70 -12.19 2.12
CA LEU A 282 2.07 -12.24 1.56
C LEU A 282 2.29 -13.45 0.65
N ILE A 283 1.72 -14.60 1.00
CA ILE A 283 1.76 -15.81 0.16
C ILE A 283 0.95 -15.56 -1.12
N ALA A 284 -0.28 -15.06 -1.00
CA ALA A 284 -1.12 -14.70 -2.13
C ALA A 284 -0.43 -13.67 -3.03
N ASP A 285 0.25 -12.68 -2.44
CA ASP A 285 0.99 -11.67 -3.18
C ASP A 285 2.12 -12.27 -4.03
N ARG A 286 2.83 -13.25 -3.46
CA ARG A 286 3.90 -13.97 -4.17
C ARG A 286 3.39 -14.74 -5.38
N PHE A 287 2.18 -15.30 -5.32
CA PHE A 287 1.61 -16.11 -6.41
C PHE A 287 0.72 -15.31 -7.38
N GLN A 288 0.03 -14.29 -6.89
CA GLN A 288 -0.95 -13.47 -7.60
C GLN A 288 -0.82 -11.99 -7.16
N PRO A 289 0.25 -11.29 -7.58
CA PRO A 289 0.54 -9.94 -7.09
C PRO A 289 -0.56 -8.90 -7.39
N LYS A 290 -1.40 -9.17 -8.39
CA LYS A 290 -2.56 -8.34 -8.76
C LYS A 290 -3.71 -8.40 -7.76
N TRP A 291 -3.76 -9.44 -6.92
CA TRP A 291 -4.88 -9.64 -5.98
C TRP A 291 -4.66 -8.90 -4.67
N VAL A 292 -3.42 -8.53 -4.37
CA VAL A 292 -3.05 -7.95 -3.09
C VAL A 292 -2.74 -6.48 -3.24
N VAL A 293 -3.63 -5.66 -2.71
CA VAL A 293 -3.50 -4.20 -2.76
C VAL A 293 -2.43 -3.76 -1.76
N PRO A 294 -1.37 -3.05 -2.18
CA PRO A 294 -0.30 -2.65 -1.26
C PRO A 294 -0.80 -1.80 -0.09
N ALA A 295 -1.74 -0.88 -0.32
CA ALA A 295 -2.38 -0.10 0.74
C ALA A 295 -3.09 -0.99 1.77
N ALA A 296 -3.71 -2.09 1.34
CA ALA A 296 -4.35 -3.04 2.25
C ALA A 296 -3.34 -3.77 3.13
N LEU A 297 -2.20 -4.19 2.58
CA LEU A 297 -1.12 -4.78 3.35
C LEU A 297 -0.53 -3.81 4.37
N LEU A 298 -0.38 -2.53 3.98
CA LEU A 298 0.11 -1.49 4.89
C LEU A 298 -0.86 -1.28 6.06
N CYS A 299 -2.15 -1.12 5.80
CA CYS A 299 -3.19 -1.02 6.84
C CYS A 299 -3.22 -2.26 7.74
N LEU A 300 -3.07 -3.46 7.17
CA LEU A 300 -3.02 -4.71 7.93
C LEU A 300 -1.76 -4.79 8.81
N LEU A 301 -0.60 -4.35 8.30
CA LEU A 301 0.64 -4.27 9.07
C LEU A 301 0.49 -3.30 10.25
N LEU A 302 -0.01 -2.10 10.02
CA LEU A 302 -0.27 -1.12 11.09
C LEU A 302 -1.26 -1.69 12.12
N ALA A 303 -2.32 -2.39 11.69
CA ALA A 303 -3.28 -3.01 12.60
C ALA A 303 -2.64 -4.09 13.47
N MET A 304 -1.74 -4.90 12.90
CA MET A 304 -0.98 -5.89 13.66
C MET A 304 -0.09 -5.23 14.71
N ILE A 305 0.60 -4.14 14.38
CA ILE A 305 1.44 -3.41 15.34
C ILE A 305 0.57 -2.83 16.46
N ALA A 306 -0.56 -2.17 16.13
CA ALA A 306 -1.50 -1.65 17.12
C ALA A 306 -1.96 -2.74 18.11
N VAL A 307 -2.40 -3.88 17.60
CA VAL A 307 -2.89 -5.01 18.41
C VAL A 307 -1.74 -5.65 19.20
N ALA A 308 -0.54 -5.77 18.62
CA ALA A 308 0.63 -6.30 19.32
C ALA A 308 1.05 -5.39 20.48
N VAL A 309 1.04 -4.07 20.29
CA VAL A 309 1.33 -3.07 21.34
C VAL A 309 0.28 -3.15 22.45
N ALA A 310 -1.01 -3.15 22.10
CA ALA A 310 -2.09 -3.35 23.08
C ALA A 310 -1.96 -4.67 23.84
N TYR A 311 -1.58 -5.75 23.14
CA TYR A 311 -1.31 -7.05 23.75
C TYR A 311 -0.12 -7.00 24.72
N PHE A 312 0.98 -6.34 24.33
CA PHE A 312 2.17 -6.23 25.15
C PHE A 312 1.92 -5.40 26.41
N LEU A 313 1.19 -4.29 26.28
CA LEU A 313 0.81 -3.42 27.40
C LEU A 313 -0.20 -4.08 28.36
N SER A 314 -0.99 -5.04 27.87
CA SER A 314 -2.00 -5.73 28.67
C SER A 314 -1.48 -6.92 29.48
N PHE A 315 -0.37 -7.56 29.06
CA PHE A 315 0.13 -8.78 29.71
C PHE A 315 1.38 -8.56 30.57
N ARG A 316 1.34 -9.08 31.80
CA ARG A 316 2.49 -9.15 32.72
C ARG A 316 3.36 -10.41 32.51
N SER A 317 2.88 -11.41 31.79
CA SER A 317 3.60 -12.67 31.62
C SER A 317 4.78 -12.52 30.67
N ARG A 318 6.00 -12.65 31.21
CA ARG A 318 7.25 -12.64 30.44
C ARG A 318 7.23 -13.65 29.29
N THR A 319 6.62 -14.82 29.49
CA THR A 319 6.58 -15.87 28.46
C THR A 319 5.76 -15.44 27.24
N ALA A 320 4.61 -14.79 27.46
CA ALA A 320 3.79 -14.26 26.38
C ALA A 320 4.49 -13.13 25.62
N GLN A 321 5.19 -12.25 26.35
CA GLN A 321 6.01 -11.19 25.77
C GLN A 321 7.11 -11.75 24.86
N VAL A 322 7.80 -12.82 25.30
CA VAL A 322 8.82 -13.51 24.49
C VAL A 322 8.22 -14.10 23.22
N TRP A 323 7.07 -14.79 23.29
CA TRP A 323 6.43 -15.36 22.10
C TRP A 323 5.95 -14.28 21.11
N THR A 324 5.41 -13.16 21.60
CA THR A 324 5.04 -12.03 20.74
C THR A 324 6.27 -11.39 20.11
N ALA A 325 7.35 -11.20 20.87
CA ALA A 325 8.61 -10.70 20.33
C ALA A 325 9.17 -11.65 19.25
N LEU A 326 9.09 -12.96 19.48
CA LEU A 326 9.52 -13.98 18.51
C LEU A 326 8.63 -13.99 17.27
N LEU A 327 7.31 -13.81 17.41
CA LEU A 327 6.39 -13.68 16.28
C LEU A 327 6.73 -12.43 15.45
N VAL A 328 6.87 -11.27 16.10
CA VAL A 328 7.24 -10.01 15.43
C VAL A 328 8.59 -10.15 14.73
N LEU A 329 9.59 -10.72 15.40
CA LEU A 329 10.90 -10.99 14.82
C LEU A 329 10.79 -11.94 13.63
N THR A 330 9.99 -13.01 13.73
CA THR A 330 9.76 -13.95 12.64
C THR A 330 9.09 -13.25 11.46
N THR A 331 8.08 -12.40 11.69
CA THR A 331 7.43 -11.62 10.62
C THR A 331 8.42 -10.67 9.96
N ILE A 332 9.28 -9.98 10.73
CA ILE A 332 10.34 -9.11 10.19
C ILE A 332 11.33 -9.93 9.37
N LEU A 333 11.79 -11.08 9.89
CA LEU A 333 12.73 -11.96 9.19
C LEU A 333 12.12 -12.50 7.90
N LEU A 334 10.87 -12.95 7.93
CA LEU A 334 10.12 -13.42 6.75
C LEU A 334 9.91 -12.29 5.72
N ASN A 335 9.66 -11.04 6.16
CA ASN A 335 9.65 -9.87 5.28
C ASN A 335 11.03 -9.59 4.67
N GLY A 336 12.11 -9.90 5.39
CA GLY A 336 13.48 -9.80 4.90
C GLY A 336 13.84 -10.76 3.78
N ILE A 337 13.05 -11.81 3.56
CA ILE A 337 13.33 -12.84 2.54
C ILE A 337 12.69 -12.55 1.18
N GLN A 338 11.96 -11.44 1.03
CA GLN A 338 11.68 -10.92 -0.31
C GLN A 338 12.98 -10.36 -0.88
N THR A 339 13.64 -11.12 -1.76
CA THR A 339 14.85 -10.68 -2.45
C THR A 339 14.59 -9.39 -3.22
N TYR A 340 15.54 -8.46 -3.11
CA TYR A 340 15.57 -7.25 -3.92
C TYR A 340 15.63 -7.66 -5.39
N ASP A 341 14.50 -7.80 -6.06
CA ASP A 341 14.49 -7.74 -7.50
C ASP A 341 13.09 -7.39 -7.96
N THR A 342 12.94 -6.14 -8.42
CA THR A 342 12.09 -5.92 -9.58
C THR A 342 12.69 -6.72 -10.74
N CYS A 343 12.38 -8.01 -10.77
CA CYS A 343 12.78 -8.90 -11.84
C CYS A 343 12.08 -8.44 -13.11
N TYR A 344 12.83 -7.87 -14.06
CA TYR A 344 12.28 -7.65 -15.39
C TYR A 344 12.05 -9.02 -16.02
N ARG A 345 10.79 -9.38 -16.25
CA ARG A 345 10.42 -10.66 -16.86
C ARG A 345 11.08 -10.79 -18.24
N GLY A 346 11.97 -11.77 -18.39
CA GLY A 346 12.88 -11.96 -19.52
C GLY A 346 14.36 -11.89 -19.12
N LEU A 347 14.68 -11.25 -18.00
CA LEU A 347 16.02 -11.22 -17.40
C LEU A 347 16.18 -12.18 -16.21
N ALA A 348 15.19 -13.05 -15.97
CA ALA A 348 15.19 -14.05 -14.89
C ALA A 348 16.53 -14.81 -14.72
N PRO A 349 17.22 -15.26 -15.79
CA PRO A 349 18.49 -15.98 -15.67
C PRO A 349 19.68 -15.14 -15.17
N TYR A 350 19.55 -13.81 -15.16
CA TYR A 350 20.60 -12.87 -14.74
C TYR A 350 20.49 -12.46 -13.26
N TYR A 351 19.38 -12.81 -12.60
CA TYR A 351 19.19 -12.51 -11.18
C TYR A 351 19.74 -13.64 -10.30
N PRO A 352 20.33 -13.32 -9.14
CA PRO A 352 20.80 -14.34 -8.22
C PRO A 352 19.61 -15.21 -7.74
N PRO A 353 19.78 -16.53 -7.61
CA PRO A 353 18.70 -17.40 -7.14
C PRO A 353 18.29 -17.02 -5.71
N ASP A 354 16.97 -16.91 -5.49
CA ASP A 354 16.38 -16.62 -4.17
C ASP A 354 16.91 -17.61 -3.10
N PRO A 355 17.45 -17.15 -1.96
CA PRO A 355 17.92 -18.03 -0.89
C PRO A 355 16.83 -18.96 -0.34
N LEU A 356 15.56 -18.53 -0.33
CA LEU A 356 14.43 -19.42 0.02
C LEU A 356 14.19 -20.49 -1.05
N HIS A 357 14.42 -20.18 -2.33
CA HIS A 357 14.35 -21.16 -3.41
C HIS A 357 15.42 -22.26 -3.25
N ARG A 358 16.63 -21.89 -2.80
CA ARG A 358 17.65 -22.89 -2.42
C ARG A 358 17.21 -23.76 -1.25
N LEU A 359 16.53 -23.18 -0.27
CA LEU A 359 16.13 -23.90 0.94
C LEU A 359 14.95 -24.85 0.70
N ILE A 360 13.94 -24.45 -0.10
CA ILE A 360 12.66 -25.16 -0.20
C ILE A 360 12.47 -25.92 -1.54
N ARG A 361 13.39 -25.77 -2.53
CA ARG A 361 13.27 -26.37 -3.88
C ARG A 361 11.91 -26.12 -4.55
N LEU A 362 11.23 -25.02 -4.22
CA LEU A 362 10.00 -24.65 -4.89
C LEU A 362 10.31 -24.19 -6.32
N PRO A 363 9.53 -24.60 -7.34
CA PRO A 363 9.71 -24.10 -8.69
C PRO A 363 9.56 -22.58 -8.69
N SER A 364 10.60 -21.87 -9.15
CA SER A 364 10.52 -20.43 -9.38
C SER A 364 9.40 -20.15 -10.38
N PRO A 365 8.43 -19.27 -10.08
CA PRO A 365 7.39 -18.87 -11.03
C PRO A 365 7.96 -18.13 -12.26
N PHE A 366 9.26 -17.85 -12.30
CA PHE A 366 9.93 -17.10 -13.35
C PHE A 366 11.09 -17.84 -14.03
N SER A 367 11.38 -19.08 -13.65
CA SER A 367 12.46 -19.90 -14.25
C SER A 367 11.86 -21.06 -15.05
N SER A 368 11.51 -20.79 -16.30
CA SER A 368 11.14 -21.84 -17.27
C SER A 368 12.22 -22.00 -18.36
N SER A 369 13.49 -22.05 -17.97
CA SER A 369 14.59 -22.34 -18.90
C SER A 369 15.64 -23.21 -18.22
N ASP A 370 15.82 -24.42 -18.75
CA ASP A 370 16.81 -25.44 -18.39
C ASP A 370 18.28 -25.02 -18.64
N SER A 371 18.60 -23.73 -18.64
CA SER A 371 19.99 -23.28 -18.73
C SER A 371 20.61 -23.28 -17.32
N ASN A 372 21.24 -24.39 -17.00
CA ASN A 372 21.85 -24.74 -15.71
C ASN A 372 23.09 -23.89 -15.32
N THR A 373 23.17 -22.64 -15.75
CA THR A 373 24.26 -21.72 -15.42
C THR A 373 23.68 -20.35 -15.09
N PRO A 374 23.57 -19.97 -13.80
CA PRO A 374 23.32 -18.59 -13.44
C PRO A 374 24.46 -17.75 -14.01
N VAL A 375 24.15 -16.80 -14.88
CA VAL A 375 25.15 -15.82 -15.30
C VAL A 375 25.40 -14.94 -14.07
N LYS A 376 26.44 -15.28 -13.31
CA LYS A 376 27.06 -14.37 -12.34
C LYS A 376 27.52 -13.13 -13.10
N LEU A 377 26.62 -12.15 -13.29
CA LEU A 377 26.98 -10.83 -13.74
C LEU A 377 27.82 -10.22 -12.62
N VAL A 378 29.13 -10.37 -12.75
CA VAL A 378 30.12 -9.69 -11.92
C VAL A 378 30.04 -10.17 -10.47
N ASP A 379 30.49 -11.41 -10.27
CA ASP A 379 31.48 -11.59 -9.20
C ASP A 379 32.55 -10.53 -9.52
N TYR A 380 32.54 -9.46 -8.74
CA TYR A 380 33.52 -8.40 -8.71
C TYR A 380 34.88 -9.01 -9.04
N GLN A 381 35.44 -8.59 -10.18
CA GLN A 381 36.74 -9.00 -10.71
C GLN A 381 37.91 -8.50 -9.83
N GLU A 382 37.65 -8.29 -8.54
CA GLU A 382 38.54 -7.73 -7.52
C GLU A 382 38.69 -8.63 -6.30
N LYS A 383 38.16 -9.86 -6.31
CA LYS A 383 38.68 -10.89 -5.41
C LYS A 383 39.97 -11.43 -6.01
N LYS A 384 41.09 -10.89 -5.50
CA LYS A 384 42.47 -11.40 -5.53
C LYS A 384 42.50 -12.90 -5.87
N ASP A 385 43.29 -13.26 -6.88
CA ASP A 385 43.60 -14.63 -7.35
C ASP A 385 42.79 -15.19 -8.54
N VAL A 386 42.35 -14.33 -9.48
CA VAL A 386 42.03 -14.85 -10.83
C VAL A 386 43.33 -15.19 -11.56
N ASN A 387 43.75 -16.45 -11.46
CA ASN A 387 44.86 -17.03 -12.22
C ASN A 387 44.76 -16.66 -13.71
N ARG A 388 45.92 -16.53 -14.39
CA ARG A 388 46.04 -16.15 -15.81
C ARG A 388 45.04 -16.88 -16.73
N ALA A 389 44.82 -18.17 -16.49
CA ALA A 389 43.85 -19.00 -17.20
C ALA A 389 42.41 -18.47 -17.13
N GLY A 390 41.97 -17.95 -15.98
CA GLY A 390 40.64 -17.35 -15.82
C GLY A 390 40.48 -16.05 -16.61
N ARG A 391 41.56 -15.25 -16.72
CA ARG A 391 41.58 -14.05 -17.57
C ARG A 391 41.53 -14.41 -19.06
N GLU A 392 42.31 -15.39 -19.49
CA GLU A 392 42.33 -15.87 -20.88
C GLU A 392 40.97 -16.46 -21.29
N ALA A 393 40.35 -17.28 -20.44
CA ALA A 393 39.00 -17.81 -20.67
C ALA A 393 37.94 -16.70 -20.76
N ALA A 394 38.04 -15.66 -19.92
CA ALA A 394 37.13 -14.52 -19.98
C ALA A 394 37.31 -13.70 -21.28
N VAL A 395 38.56 -13.53 -21.75
CA VAL A 395 38.86 -12.89 -23.05
C VAL A 395 38.28 -13.72 -24.19
N GLN A 396 38.54 -15.02 -24.24
CA GLN A 396 37.98 -15.91 -25.27
C GLN A 396 36.45 -15.84 -25.31
N LYS A 397 35.79 -15.86 -24.15
CA LYS A 397 34.33 -15.72 -24.04
C LYS A 397 33.85 -14.36 -24.59
N ARG A 398 34.52 -13.26 -24.26
CA ARG A 398 34.17 -11.92 -24.76
C ARG A 398 34.37 -11.82 -26.29
N THR A 399 35.44 -12.41 -26.81
CA THR A 399 35.72 -12.47 -28.25
C THR A 399 34.66 -13.27 -28.99
N ALA A 400 34.28 -14.44 -28.48
CA ALA A 400 33.22 -15.25 -29.07
C ALA A 400 31.87 -14.51 -29.12
N ILE A 401 31.51 -13.77 -28.07
CA ILE A 401 30.28 -12.96 -28.07
C ILE A 401 30.38 -11.80 -29.09
N LEU A 402 31.55 -11.16 -29.18
CA LEU A 402 31.79 -10.10 -30.16
C LEU A 402 31.67 -10.62 -31.60
N ASP A 403 32.24 -11.77 -31.89
CA ASP A 403 32.20 -12.35 -33.25
C ASP A 403 30.81 -12.87 -33.60
N ALA A 404 30.09 -13.48 -32.65
CA ALA A 404 28.67 -13.81 -32.83
C ALA A 404 27.83 -12.57 -33.16
N TRP A 405 28.09 -11.46 -32.46
CA TRP A 405 27.43 -10.19 -32.75
C TRP A 405 27.78 -9.65 -34.15
N LYS A 406 29.07 -9.59 -34.52
CA LYS A 406 29.51 -9.15 -35.86
C LYS A 406 28.83 -9.96 -36.96
N ASN A 407 28.70 -11.27 -36.77
CA ASN A 407 28.03 -12.16 -37.71
C ASN A 407 26.53 -11.89 -37.78
N SER A 408 25.88 -11.55 -36.66
CA SER A 408 24.43 -11.28 -36.59
C SER A 408 24.01 -9.96 -37.25
N VAL A 409 24.88 -8.94 -37.24
CA VAL A 409 24.61 -7.62 -37.84
C VAL A 409 24.93 -7.60 -39.35
N GLY A 410 25.74 -8.55 -39.81
CA GLY A 410 26.23 -8.60 -41.19
C GLY A 410 27.24 -7.49 -41.50
N ARG A 411 27.94 -7.61 -42.66
CA ARG A 411 28.70 -6.50 -43.23
C ARG A 411 27.70 -5.52 -43.85
N GLN A 412 27.44 -4.39 -43.20
CA GLN A 412 26.63 -3.33 -43.79
C GLN A 412 27.47 -2.59 -44.83
N THR A 413 27.21 -2.85 -46.10
CA THR A 413 27.85 -2.15 -47.23
C THR A 413 27.36 -0.71 -47.28
N GLY A 414 28.19 0.23 -46.82
CA GLY A 414 28.07 1.62 -47.28
C GLY A 414 28.44 1.70 -48.77
N PRO A 415 28.15 2.82 -49.46
CA PRO A 415 28.63 3.05 -50.82
C PRO A 415 30.15 3.28 -50.78
N GLY A 416 30.91 2.19 -50.83
CA GLY A 416 32.37 2.14 -50.70
C GLY A 416 32.87 0.71 -50.49
N ASP A 417 34.16 0.46 -50.77
CA ASP A 417 34.82 -0.85 -50.85
C ASP A 417 34.25 -1.92 -49.87
N PRO A 418 33.61 -3.00 -50.39
CA PRO A 418 32.95 -4.04 -49.59
C PRO A 418 33.91 -4.84 -48.69
N ALA A 419 35.23 -4.69 -48.85
CA ALA A 419 36.23 -5.25 -47.97
C ALA A 419 36.44 -4.46 -46.66
N SER A 420 35.96 -3.22 -46.56
CA SER A 420 36.26 -2.29 -45.46
C SER A 420 35.11 -2.02 -44.46
N ALA A 421 33.90 -2.50 -44.75
CA ALA A 421 32.70 -2.18 -44.00
C ALA A 421 32.68 -2.81 -42.59
N ARG A 422 32.96 -2.00 -41.55
CA ARG A 422 32.85 -2.39 -40.14
C ARG A 422 31.40 -2.25 -39.66
N PRO A 423 30.88 -3.18 -38.84
CA PRO A 423 29.53 -3.06 -38.30
C PRO A 423 29.42 -1.87 -37.34
N ILE A 424 28.29 -1.15 -37.41
CA ILE A 424 28.00 -0.04 -36.51
C ILE A 424 27.73 -0.60 -35.11
N LEU A 425 28.43 -0.08 -34.10
CA LEU A 425 28.20 -0.41 -32.70
C LEU A 425 27.47 0.74 -32.03
N VAL A 426 26.35 0.44 -31.35
CA VAL A 426 25.59 1.40 -30.57
C VAL A 426 25.76 1.13 -29.07
N ALA A 427 26.10 2.18 -28.33
CA ALA A 427 26.10 2.20 -26.88
C ALA A 427 25.04 3.20 -26.37
N ILE A 428 24.22 2.77 -25.42
CA ILE A 428 23.18 3.58 -24.80
C ILE A 428 23.66 4.01 -23.42
N ALA A 429 23.62 5.30 -23.13
CA ALA A 429 23.88 5.87 -21.82
C ALA A 429 22.64 6.66 -21.33
N ALA A 430 21.94 6.12 -20.35
CA ALA A 430 20.70 6.71 -19.82
C ALA A 430 20.96 7.48 -18.51
N ALA A 431 20.66 8.77 -18.49
CA ALA A 431 20.81 9.60 -17.30
C ALA A 431 19.83 9.20 -16.18
N GLY A 432 20.21 9.49 -14.93
CA GLY A 432 19.31 9.37 -13.78
C GLY A 432 18.26 10.49 -13.74
N GLY A 433 17.23 10.29 -12.91
CA GLY A 433 16.15 11.28 -12.73
C GLY A 433 14.80 10.65 -12.38
N GLY A 434 14.82 9.56 -11.60
CA GLY A 434 13.61 8.86 -11.15
C GLY A 434 12.70 8.40 -12.31
N LEU A 435 11.39 8.33 -12.03
CA LEU A 435 10.40 7.85 -12.99
C LEU A 435 10.41 8.66 -14.29
N ARG A 436 10.58 9.98 -14.23
CA ARG A 436 10.66 10.85 -15.41
C ARG A 436 11.77 10.42 -16.37
N ALA A 437 12.99 10.21 -15.86
CA ALA A 437 14.10 9.74 -16.69
C ALA A 437 13.84 8.34 -17.26
N GLY A 438 13.17 7.48 -16.50
CA GLY A 438 12.76 6.16 -16.97
C GLY A 438 11.75 6.22 -18.12
N VAL A 439 10.67 7.00 -17.96
CA VAL A 439 9.61 7.12 -18.97
C VAL A 439 10.18 7.74 -20.23
N TRP A 440 11.00 8.79 -20.09
CA TRP A 440 11.70 9.41 -21.22
C TRP A 440 12.62 8.44 -21.94
N THR A 441 13.46 7.70 -21.21
CA THR A 441 14.37 6.71 -21.79
C THR A 441 13.61 5.63 -22.54
N ALA A 442 12.53 5.10 -21.94
CA ALA A 442 11.68 4.10 -22.57
C ALA A 442 11.01 4.64 -23.85
N ALA A 443 10.47 5.87 -23.81
CA ALA A 443 9.84 6.53 -24.96
C ALA A 443 10.83 6.76 -26.11
N VAL A 444 12.00 7.30 -25.81
CA VAL A 444 13.04 7.58 -26.82
C VAL A 444 13.54 6.30 -27.47
N LEU A 445 13.86 5.26 -26.68
CA LEU A 445 14.35 4.00 -27.23
C LEU A 445 13.29 3.25 -28.04
N ASP A 446 12.01 3.35 -27.64
CA ASP A 446 10.89 2.82 -28.42
C ASP A 446 10.75 3.56 -29.76
N ALA A 447 10.77 4.91 -29.73
CA ALA A 447 10.69 5.74 -30.92
C ALA A 447 11.85 5.46 -31.89
N ILE A 448 13.09 5.38 -31.40
CA ILE A 448 14.26 5.05 -32.22
C ILE A 448 14.13 3.63 -32.79
N GLY A 449 13.73 2.65 -31.98
CA GLY A 449 13.57 1.27 -32.43
C GLY A 449 12.45 1.08 -33.46
N ASN A 450 11.49 2.00 -33.52
CA ASN A 450 10.42 2.01 -34.52
C ASN A 450 10.82 2.79 -35.78
N ALA A 451 11.55 3.90 -35.64
CA ALA A 451 12.08 4.67 -36.77
C ALA A 451 13.21 3.94 -37.50
N VAL A 452 14.02 3.17 -36.77
CA VAL A 452 15.16 2.41 -37.28
C VAL A 452 15.04 0.96 -36.81
N PRO A 453 14.33 0.08 -37.56
CA PRO A 453 14.09 -1.30 -37.13
C PRO A 453 15.36 -2.13 -36.86
N GLU A 454 16.47 -1.77 -37.51
CA GLU A 454 17.78 -2.41 -37.31
C GLU A 454 18.49 -1.95 -36.03
N PHE A 455 18.14 -0.79 -35.47
CA PHE A 455 18.80 -0.19 -34.31
C PHE A 455 19.04 -1.17 -33.14
N PRO A 456 18.04 -1.97 -32.70
CA PRO A 456 18.24 -2.90 -31.59
C PRO A 456 19.34 -3.94 -31.84
N LYS A 457 19.59 -4.35 -33.09
CA LYS A 457 20.65 -5.32 -33.43
C LYS A 457 22.06 -4.72 -33.27
N HIS A 458 22.16 -3.40 -33.38
CA HIS A 458 23.41 -2.67 -33.19
C HIS A 458 23.69 -2.31 -31.73
N VAL A 459 22.69 -2.37 -30.83
CA VAL A 459 22.87 -2.06 -29.41
C VAL A 459 23.68 -3.16 -28.73
N ARG A 460 24.90 -2.82 -28.32
CA ARG A 460 25.80 -3.77 -27.64
C ARG A 460 25.94 -3.51 -26.15
N TYR A 461 25.88 -2.25 -25.77
CA TYR A 461 26.10 -1.81 -24.40
C TYR A 461 25.02 -0.85 -23.97
N VAL A 462 24.49 -1.06 -22.77
CA VAL A 462 23.48 -0.21 -22.14
C VAL A 462 23.97 0.08 -20.73
N THR A 463 24.13 1.35 -20.43
CA THR A 463 24.57 1.87 -19.14
C THR A 463 23.71 3.05 -18.74
N GLY A 464 23.79 3.46 -17.49
CA GLY A 464 23.03 4.57 -16.97
C GLY A 464 22.96 4.60 -15.45
N ALA A 465 22.07 5.43 -14.93
CA ALA A 465 21.82 5.55 -13.51
C ALA A 465 20.32 5.58 -13.18
N SER A 466 19.95 5.10 -11.99
CA SER A 466 18.62 5.27 -11.39
C SER A 466 17.48 4.94 -12.38
N GLY A 467 16.47 5.79 -12.50
CA GLY A 467 15.33 5.58 -13.39
C GLY A 467 15.68 5.49 -14.89
N GLY A 468 16.78 6.07 -15.36
CA GLY A 468 17.21 5.87 -16.76
C GLY A 468 17.52 4.40 -17.06
N MET A 469 18.19 3.71 -16.14
CA MET A 469 18.46 2.27 -16.27
C MET A 469 17.19 1.43 -16.29
N VAL A 470 16.15 1.88 -15.59
CA VAL A 470 14.86 1.24 -15.59
C VAL A 470 14.22 1.27 -16.97
N GLY A 471 14.13 2.47 -17.57
CA GLY A 471 13.56 2.63 -18.92
C GLY A 471 14.35 1.84 -19.95
N ALA A 472 15.69 1.84 -19.81
CA ALA A 472 16.58 1.07 -20.68
C ALA A 472 16.41 -0.45 -20.52
N ALA A 473 16.26 -0.96 -19.30
CA ALA A 473 15.99 -2.37 -19.04
C ALA A 473 14.63 -2.80 -19.62
N LEU A 474 13.61 -1.94 -19.55
CA LEU A 474 12.31 -2.21 -20.14
C LEU A 474 12.40 -2.34 -21.68
N PHE A 475 13.18 -1.46 -22.33
CA PHE A 475 13.48 -1.58 -23.76
C PHE A 475 14.11 -2.94 -24.09
N VAL A 476 15.17 -3.33 -23.38
CA VAL A 476 15.87 -4.61 -23.60
C VAL A 476 14.92 -5.80 -23.44
N THR A 477 14.13 -5.83 -22.36
CA THR A 477 13.22 -6.95 -22.08
C THR A 477 12.05 -7.06 -23.06
N SER A 478 11.56 -5.93 -23.58
CA SER A 478 10.52 -5.94 -24.61
C SER A 478 10.99 -6.62 -25.89
N ARG A 479 12.28 -6.47 -26.24
CA ARG A 479 12.89 -7.03 -27.45
C ARG A 479 13.30 -8.49 -27.26
N LEU A 480 13.69 -8.91 -26.05
CA LEU A 480 13.91 -10.33 -25.72
C LEU A 480 12.63 -11.17 -25.82
N ARG A 481 11.44 -10.57 -25.67
CA ARG A 481 10.15 -11.29 -25.80
C ARG A 481 9.66 -11.45 -27.23
N ALA A 482 10.15 -10.66 -28.17
CA ALA A 482 9.69 -10.65 -29.57
C ALA A 482 9.83 -12.02 -30.30
N PRO A 483 10.79 -12.92 -29.99
CA PRO A 483 10.90 -14.19 -30.71
C PRO A 483 10.10 -15.37 -30.10
N ALA A 484 9.68 -15.30 -28.83
CA ALA A 484 9.22 -16.48 -28.09
C ALA A 484 7.69 -16.72 -28.10
N ALA A 485 6.89 -15.74 -28.52
CA ALA A 485 5.43 -15.77 -28.37
C ALA A 485 4.65 -16.08 -29.66
N GLY A 486 5.31 -16.56 -30.72
CA GLY A 486 4.63 -16.91 -31.99
C GLY A 486 3.95 -15.74 -32.72
N GLY A 487 4.17 -14.50 -32.27
CA GLY A 487 3.74 -13.30 -32.99
C GLY A 487 4.54 -13.17 -34.28
N LEU A 488 3.85 -12.82 -35.37
CA LEU A 488 4.47 -12.61 -36.67
C LEU A 488 5.73 -11.73 -36.54
N PRO A 489 6.87 -12.15 -37.11
CA PRO A 489 8.07 -11.33 -37.10
C PRO A 489 7.78 -10.01 -37.81
N GLY A 490 7.85 -8.89 -37.09
CA GLY A 490 7.77 -7.55 -37.69
C GLY A 490 6.59 -6.67 -37.28
N THR A 491 5.74 -7.07 -36.33
CA THR A 491 4.84 -6.10 -35.69
C THR A 491 5.57 -5.41 -34.53
N PRO A 492 6.06 -4.16 -34.68
CA PRO A 492 6.59 -3.41 -33.57
C PRO A 492 5.49 -3.27 -32.50
N PRO A 493 5.83 -3.34 -31.20
CA PRO A 493 4.90 -2.92 -30.16
C PRO A 493 4.44 -1.50 -30.48
N ALA A 494 3.14 -1.23 -30.35
CA ALA A 494 2.57 0.08 -30.64
C ALA A 494 3.41 1.19 -29.99
N VAL A 495 3.78 2.20 -30.78
CA VAL A 495 4.56 3.36 -30.37
C VAL A 495 3.99 3.93 -29.06
N GLY A 496 4.83 4.06 -28.04
CA GLY A 496 4.43 4.56 -26.72
C GLY A 496 3.98 3.47 -25.73
N GLY A 497 3.89 2.20 -26.17
CA GLY A 497 3.54 1.09 -25.29
C GLY A 497 4.55 0.84 -24.16
N LEU A 498 5.83 1.13 -24.40
CA LEU A 498 6.89 1.03 -23.38
C LEU A 498 6.79 2.14 -22.33
N ALA A 499 6.63 3.38 -22.79
CA ALA A 499 6.45 4.54 -21.91
C ALA A 499 5.18 4.41 -21.07
N ASN A 500 4.05 4.03 -21.68
CA ASN A 500 2.77 3.83 -20.98
C ASN A 500 2.84 2.70 -19.96
N ARG A 501 3.56 1.60 -20.26
CA ARG A 501 3.77 0.53 -19.27
C ARG A 501 4.57 1.00 -18.07
N LEU A 502 5.56 1.87 -18.29
CA LEU A 502 6.39 2.38 -17.22
C LEU A 502 5.69 3.49 -16.42
N SER A 503 4.91 4.35 -17.07
CA SER A 503 4.14 5.38 -16.38
C SER A 503 3.05 4.77 -15.49
N ASN A 504 2.44 3.66 -15.90
CA ASN A 504 1.22 3.17 -15.26
C ASN A 504 1.44 2.23 -14.06
N ASP A 505 2.60 1.58 -13.90
CA ASP A 505 2.78 0.56 -12.84
C ASP A 505 4.25 0.31 -12.44
N TYR A 506 5.07 1.37 -12.37
CA TYR A 506 6.48 1.18 -12.02
C TYR A 506 6.79 1.37 -10.54
N LEU A 507 6.08 2.29 -9.88
CA LEU A 507 6.30 2.54 -8.45
C LEU A 507 5.71 1.44 -7.59
N SER A 508 4.63 0.76 -7.99
CA SER A 508 3.96 -0.25 -7.15
C SER A 508 4.91 -1.29 -6.58
N SER A 509 5.83 -1.85 -7.39
CA SER A 509 6.80 -2.85 -6.92
C SER A 509 7.87 -2.25 -6.00
N ILE A 510 8.35 -1.05 -6.29
CA ILE A 510 9.36 -0.35 -5.48
C ILE A 510 8.75 0.15 -4.16
N THR A 511 7.56 0.74 -4.22
CA THR A 511 6.81 1.19 -3.05
C THR A 511 6.37 0.01 -2.20
N ARG A 512 5.96 -1.11 -2.82
CA ARG A 512 5.68 -2.36 -2.09
C ARG A 512 6.93 -2.87 -1.37
N GLN A 513 8.07 -2.90 -2.05
CA GLN A 513 9.35 -3.25 -1.43
C GLN A 513 9.71 -2.29 -0.28
N TYR A 514 9.57 -0.99 -0.50
CA TYR A 514 9.87 0.02 0.49
C TYR A 514 8.97 -0.11 1.72
N MET A 515 7.66 -0.31 1.53
CA MET A 515 6.67 -0.43 2.61
C MET A 515 6.77 -1.76 3.37
N LEU A 516 6.91 -2.87 2.66
CA LEU A 516 6.90 -4.20 3.27
C LEU A 516 8.27 -4.62 3.82
N ARG A 517 9.35 -4.08 3.26
CA ARG A 517 10.70 -4.44 3.65
C ARG A 517 11.48 -3.24 4.18
N ASP A 518 11.78 -2.24 3.36
CA ASP A 518 12.77 -1.23 3.77
C ASP A 518 12.33 -0.42 4.99
N LEU A 519 11.05 -0.06 5.13
CA LEU A 519 10.53 0.71 6.26
C LEU A 519 10.59 -0.10 7.59
N PRO A 520 10.10 -1.36 7.67
CA PRO A 520 10.33 -2.20 8.84
C PRO A 520 11.82 -2.35 9.20
N PHE A 521 12.70 -2.54 8.22
CA PHE A 521 14.14 -2.68 8.46
C PHE A 521 14.84 -1.38 8.87
N ALA A 522 14.36 -0.22 8.41
CA ALA A 522 14.89 1.08 8.82
C ALA A 522 14.58 1.39 10.30
N ILE A 523 13.39 0.99 10.76
CA ILE A 523 12.98 1.16 12.17
C ILE A 523 13.72 0.18 13.08
N PHE A 524 14.04 -1.02 12.57
CA PHE A 524 14.77 -2.06 13.29
C PHE A 524 16.08 -2.40 12.57
N PRO A 525 17.14 -1.56 12.72
CA PRO A 525 18.41 -1.75 12.03
C PRO A 525 19.21 -2.89 12.68
N TRP A 526 18.84 -4.13 12.37
CA TRP A 526 19.60 -5.33 12.71
C TRP A 526 20.14 -5.88 11.38
N ARG A 527 21.36 -5.45 11.02
CA ARG A 527 22.14 -6.03 9.92
C ARG A 527 23.44 -6.57 10.46
#